data_AF-A0A4P5RQA0-F1
#
_entry.id   AF-A0A4P5RQA0-F1
#
_cell.length_a   1.000
_cell.length_b   1.000
_cell.length_c   1.000
_cell.angle_alpha   90.00
_cell.angle_beta   90.00
_cell.angle_gamma   90.00
#
_symmetry.space_group_name_H-M   'P 1'
#
loop_
_entity.id
_entity.type
_entity.pdbx_description
1 polymer ?
#
loop_
_entity_poly.entity_id
_entity_poly.type
_entity_poly.pdbx_seq_one_letter_code
_entity_poly.pdbx_strand_id
1 'polypeptide(L)'
;MSNPIAESIDYLVECGWEREQAVNLVAAIRDESGERLWEAAPKWIEHCGDSMRYVKDMLGSVGLGLIEVRLGEDNETWLFKLNEKGMGEGKKLTEENT
;
A
#
# COMPACT_ATOMS: atom_id res chain seq x y z
N MET A 1 -12.58 -24.81 -1.48
CA MET A 1 -11.37 -24.20 -0.88
C MET A 1 -10.73 -23.37 -1.97
N SER A 2 -10.53 -22.08 -1.71
CA SER A 2 -9.84 -21.17 -2.62
C SER A 2 -8.34 -21.48 -2.63
N ASN A 3 -7.68 -21.10 -3.73
CA ASN A 3 -6.24 -21.28 -3.91
C ASN A 3 -5.51 -20.09 -3.23
N PRO A 4 -4.68 -20.31 -2.19
CA PRO A 4 -4.01 -19.22 -1.47
C PRO A 4 -3.12 -18.35 -2.36
N ILE A 5 -2.58 -18.92 -3.44
CA ILE A 5 -1.79 -18.18 -4.43
C ILE A 5 -2.69 -17.20 -5.21
N ALA A 6 -3.87 -17.66 -5.62
CA ALA A 6 -4.81 -16.81 -6.35
C ALA A 6 -5.32 -15.66 -5.47
N GLU A 7 -5.64 -15.95 -4.21
CA GLU A 7 -6.04 -14.92 -3.24
C GLU A 7 -4.94 -13.90 -2.98
N SER A 8 -3.68 -14.33 -2.90
CA SER A 8 -2.54 -13.42 -2.74
C SER A 8 -2.38 -12.49 -3.95
N ILE A 9 -2.58 -13.01 -5.16
CA ILE A 9 -2.55 -12.20 -6.40
C ILE A 9 -3.69 -11.17 -6.39
N ASP A 10 -4.92 -11.61 -6.08
CA ASP A 10 -6.08 -10.73 -6.09
C ASP A 10 -5.94 -9.63 -5.02
N TYR A 11 -5.46 -9.96 -3.82
CA TYR A 11 -5.12 -8.98 -2.79
C TYR A 11 -4.10 -7.94 -3.27
N LEU A 12 -3.01 -8.35 -3.93
CA LEU A 12 -2.01 -7.40 -4.44
C LEU A 12 -2.58 -6.50 -5.54
N VAL A 13 -3.48 -7.02 -6.38
CA VAL A 13 -4.20 -6.22 -7.38
C VAL A 13 -5.10 -5.18 -6.71
N GLU A 14 -5.83 -5.57 -5.66
CA GLU A 14 -6.63 -4.64 -4.85
C GLU A 14 -5.77 -3.54 -4.20
N CYS A 15 -4.53 -3.85 -3.81
CA CYS A 15 -3.57 -2.86 -3.30
C CYS A 15 -3.10 -1.89 -4.40
N GLY A 16 -3.33 -2.19 -5.68
CA GLY A 16 -3.04 -1.32 -6.81
C GLY A 16 -1.93 -1.80 -7.75
N TRP A 17 -1.38 -3.01 -7.56
CA TRP A 17 -0.47 -3.62 -8.53
C TRP A 17 -1.22 -4.06 -9.79
N GLU A 18 -0.55 -4.01 -10.94
CA GLU A 18 -1.08 -4.70 -12.13
C GLU A 18 -1.02 -6.22 -11.92
N ARG A 19 -1.96 -6.96 -12.51
CA ARG A 19 -2.06 -8.42 -12.28
C ARG A 19 -0.78 -9.17 -12.63
N GLU A 20 -0.08 -8.77 -13.69
CA GLU A 20 1.22 -9.35 -14.07
C GLU A 20 2.29 -9.11 -12.99
N GLN A 21 2.31 -7.91 -12.41
CA GLN A 21 3.24 -7.57 -11.33
C GLN A 21 2.91 -8.38 -10.07
N ALA A 22 1.63 -8.50 -9.72
CA ALA A 22 1.18 -9.31 -8.58
C ALA A 22 1.61 -10.78 -8.71
N VAL A 23 1.44 -11.38 -9.90
CA VAL A 23 1.93 -12.76 -10.17
C VAL A 23 3.44 -12.86 -9.94
N ASN A 24 4.21 -11.92 -10.46
CA ASN A 24 5.66 -11.91 -10.31
C ASN A 24 6.09 -11.74 -8.84
N LEU A 25 5.40 -10.90 -8.07
CA LEU A 25 5.67 -10.70 -6.64
C LEU A 25 5.41 -11.95 -5.82
N VAL A 26 4.30 -12.67 -6.07
CA VAL A 26 4.02 -13.94 -5.41
C VAL A 26 5.05 -15.01 -5.77
N ALA A 27 5.50 -15.06 -7.03
CA ALA A 27 6.48 -16.05 -7.50
C ALA A 27 7.93 -15.74 -7.10
N ALA A 28 8.22 -14.54 -6.59
CA ALA A 28 9.57 -14.09 -6.25
C ALA A 28 10.06 -14.68 -4.92
N ILE A 29 9.17 -14.91 -3.95
CA ILE A 29 9.56 -15.41 -2.63
C ILE A 29 9.95 -16.90 -2.70
N ARG A 30 11.11 -17.22 -2.14
CA ARG A 30 11.70 -18.57 -2.14
C ARG A 30 12.43 -18.78 -0.83
N ASP A 31 12.40 -20.00 -0.32
CA ASP A 31 13.22 -20.47 0.79
C ASP A 31 13.61 -21.92 0.54
N GLU A 32 14.71 -22.36 1.14
CA GLU A 32 15.17 -23.76 1.07
C GLU A 32 14.29 -24.69 1.91
N SER A 33 13.63 -24.16 2.94
CA SER A 33 12.68 -24.88 3.79
C SER A 33 11.24 -24.51 3.45
N GLY A 34 10.41 -25.52 3.20
CA GLY A 34 8.97 -25.33 2.98
C GLY A 34 8.25 -24.71 4.19
N GLU A 35 8.70 -25.02 5.42
CA GLU A 35 8.15 -24.45 6.65
C GLU A 35 8.46 -22.95 6.74
N ARG A 36 9.71 -22.57 6.48
CA ARG A 36 10.11 -21.14 6.47
C ARG A 36 9.43 -20.38 5.35
N LEU A 37 9.27 -21.00 4.18
CA LEU A 37 8.53 -20.40 3.07
C LEU A 37 7.06 -20.17 3.45
N TRP A 38 6.43 -21.14 4.13
CA TRP A 38 5.06 -21.02 4.60
C TRP A 38 4.87 -19.86 5.58
N GLU A 39 5.83 -19.63 6.48
CA GLU A 39 5.81 -18.51 7.43
C GLU A 39 6.14 -17.16 6.79
N ALA A 40 7.05 -17.14 5.81
CA ALA A 40 7.54 -15.92 5.19
C ALA A 40 6.59 -15.39 4.10
N ALA A 41 5.91 -16.28 3.37
CA ALA A 41 5.05 -15.91 2.25
C ALA A 41 3.99 -14.85 2.65
N PRO A 42 3.17 -15.03 3.69
CA PRO A 42 2.17 -14.01 4.07
C PRO A 42 2.78 -12.65 4.39
N LYS A 43 3.93 -12.63 5.09
CA LYS A 43 4.64 -11.39 5.47
C LYS A 43 5.14 -10.63 4.25
N TRP A 44 5.64 -11.35 3.24
CA TRP A 44 6.06 -10.74 1.98
C TRP A 44 4.88 -10.15 1.22
N ILE A 45 3.77 -10.88 1.12
CA ILE A 45 2.55 -10.40 0.46
C ILE A 45 2.02 -9.14 1.13
N GLU A 46 1.94 -9.12 2.46
CA GLU A 46 1.55 -7.93 3.24
C GLU A 46 2.50 -6.75 2.98
N HIS A 47 3.81 -6.98 3.04
CA HIS A 47 4.82 -5.96 2.77
C HIS A 47 4.67 -5.35 1.36
N CYS A 48 4.44 -6.17 0.34
CA CYS A 48 4.21 -5.70 -1.03
C CYS A 48 2.91 -4.89 -1.16
N GLY A 49 1.86 -5.31 -0.46
CA GLY A 49 0.57 -4.61 -0.44
C GLY A 49 0.68 -3.23 0.20
N ASP A 50 1.28 -3.16 1.38
CA ASP A 50 1.46 -1.91 2.13
C ASP A 50 2.39 -0.94 1.42
N SER A 51 3.44 -1.44 0.78
CA SER A 51 4.35 -0.62 -0.03
C SER A 51 3.61 0.06 -1.18
N MET A 52 2.72 -0.65 -1.88
CA MET A 52 1.96 -0.06 -2.98
C MET A 52 0.91 0.94 -2.49
N ARG A 53 0.18 0.64 -1.42
CA ARG A 53 -0.73 1.62 -0.80
C ARG A 53 0.02 2.87 -0.36
N TYR A 54 1.19 2.72 0.23
CA TYR A 54 2.02 3.86 0.60
C TYR A 54 2.40 4.71 -0.62
N VAL A 55 2.84 4.08 -1.72
CA VAL A 55 3.19 4.80 -2.94
C VAL A 55 1.97 5.45 -3.62
N LYS A 56 0.92 4.67 -3.85
CA LYS A 56 -0.25 5.10 -4.64
C LYS A 56 -1.15 6.06 -3.88
N ASP A 57 -1.41 5.77 -2.61
CA ASP A 57 -2.37 6.54 -1.82
C ASP A 57 -1.66 7.66 -1.08
N MET A 58 -0.67 7.32 -0.24
CA MET A 58 -0.03 8.32 0.62
C MET A 58 0.88 9.26 -0.15
N LEU A 59 1.89 8.72 -0.84
CA LEU A 59 2.79 9.53 -1.66
C LEU A 59 2.09 10.11 -2.89
N GLY A 60 1.08 9.42 -3.44
CA GLY A 60 0.21 9.98 -4.48
C GLY A 60 -0.49 11.26 -4.01
N SER A 61 -1.09 11.26 -2.82
CA SER A 61 -1.72 12.44 -2.23
C SER A 61 -0.74 13.58 -1.95
N VAL A 62 0.50 13.24 -1.55
CA VAL A 62 1.60 14.20 -1.43
C VAL A 62 1.96 14.78 -2.81
N GLY A 63 2.08 13.96 -3.85
CA GLY A 63 2.39 14.38 -5.22
C GLY A 63 1.32 15.29 -5.83
N LEU A 64 0.06 15.11 -5.44
CA LEU A 64 -1.05 16.02 -5.80
C LEU A 64 -1.01 17.37 -5.04
N GLY A 65 -0.09 17.52 -4.08
CA GLY A 65 0.05 18.69 -3.25
C GLY A 65 -1.07 18.85 -2.22
N LEU A 66 -1.72 17.75 -1.81
CA LEU A 66 -2.81 17.77 -0.82
C LEU A 66 -2.30 17.65 0.62
N ILE A 67 -1.07 17.15 0.78
CA ILE A 67 -0.47 16.80 2.06
C ILE A 67 0.86 17.53 2.24
N GLU A 68 1.05 18.13 3.41
CA GLU A 68 2.35 18.60 3.89
C GLU A 68 3.05 17.50 4.68
N VAL A 69 4.38 17.41 4.52
CA VAL A 69 5.22 16.40 5.15
C VAL A 69 6.31 17.10 5.97
N ARG A 70 6.54 16.60 7.18
CA ARG A 70 7.63 17.07 8.06
C ARG A 70 8.31 15.90 8.76
N LEU A 71 9.58 16.08 9.12
CA LEU A 71 10.29 15.15 9.99
C LEU A 71 9.78 15.33 11.44
N GLY A 72 9.57 14.21 12.13
CA GLY A 72 9.21 14.16 13.54
C GLY A 72 10.35 14.60 14.46
N GLU A 73 10.02 14.83 15.73
CA GLU A 73 11.00 15.28 16.73
C GLU A 73 12.09 14.22 17.01
N ASP A 74 11.79 12.95 16.74
CA ASP A 74 12.72 11.83 16.84
C ASP A 74 13.77 11.80 15.71
N ASN A 75 13.61 12.62 14.67
CA ASN A 75 14.41 12.62 13.44
C ASN A 75 14.40 11.29 12.66
N GLU A 76 13.43 10.41 12.95
CA GLU A 76 13.32 9.09 12.32
C GLU A 76 11.95 8.88 11.66
N THR A 77 10.91 9.57 12.15
CA THR A 77 9.53 9.37 11.68
C THR A 77 9.06 10.51 10.77
N TRP A 78 8.43 10.17 9.64
CA TRP A 78 7.75 11.16 8.79
C TRP A 78 6.31 11.40 9.26
N LEU A 79 5.93 12.66 9.42
CA LEU A 79 4.58 13.07 9.79
C LEU A 79 3.86 13.69 8.59
N PHE A 80 2.62 13.28 8.37
CA PHE A 80 1.78 13.70 7.25
C PHE A 80 0.55 14.45 7.76
N LYS A 81 0.22 15.56 7.12
CA LYS A 81 -0.96 16.37 7.46
C LYS A 81 -1.63 16.93 6.21
N LEU A 82 -2.96 16.94 6.16
CA LEU A 82 -3.68 17.65 5.10
C LEU A 82 -3.40 19.15 5.18
N ASN A 83 -3.04 19.75 4.05
CA ASN A 83 -2.89 21.20 3.93
C ASN A 83 -4.24 21.85 3.55
N GLU A 84 -4.27 23.18 3.39
CA GLU A 84 -5.49 23.91 3.05
C GLU A 84 -6.16 23.40 1.77
N LYS A 85 -5.36 23.06 0.73
CA LYS A 85 -5.86 22.47 -0.52
C LYS A 85 -6.48 21.10 -0.26
N GLY A 86 -5.78 20.22 0.45
CA GLY A 86 -6.27 18.89 0.83
C GLY A 86 -7.57 18.94 1.63
N MET A 87 -7.65 19.84 2.62
CA MET A 87 -8.87 20.08 3.39
C MET A 87 -10.03 20.60 2.52
N GLY A 88 -9.73 21.46 1.54
CA GLY A 88 -10.71 21.98 0.58
C GLY A 88 -11.30 20.88 -0.30
N GLU A 89 -10.47 20.01 -0.88
CA GLU A 89 -10.95 18.88 -1.70
C GLU A 89 -11.76 17.87 -0.87
N GLY A 90 -11.35 17.61 0.38
CA GLY A 90 -12.09 16.72 1.28
C GLY A 90 -13.51 17.20 1.60
N LYS A 91 -13.72 18.51 1.73
CA LYS A 91 -15.05 19.10 1.95
C LYS A 91 -15.99 18.88 0.77
N LYS A 92 -15.51 19.11 -0.45
CA LYS A 92 -16.32 18.93 -1.67
C LYS A 92 -16.85 17.50 -1.78
N LEU A 93 -16.01 16.51 -1.51
CA LEU A 93 -16.42 15.10 -1.52
C LEU A 93 -17.53 14.78 -0.51
N THR A 94 -17.57 15.49 0.62
CA THR A 94 -18.63 15.28 1.62
C THR A 94 -19.93 15.94 1.18
N GLU A 95 -19.83 17.14 0.61
CA GLU A 95 -20.98 17.91 0.10
C GLU A 95 -21.61 17.28 -1.15
N GLU A 96 -20.83 16.62 -2.02
CA GLU A 96 -21.33 15.93 -3.22
C GLU A 96 -22.01 14.58 -2.93
N ASN A 97 -21.75 13.99 -1.76
CA ASN A 97 -22.31 12.72 -1.33
C ASN A 97 -23.48 12.86 -0.33
N THR A 98 -24.00 14.09 -0.12
CA THR A 98 -25.16 14.39 0.74
C THR A 98 -26.35 14.85 -0.11
#